data_AF-A0A7K2CPX3-F1
#
_entry.id   AF-A0A7K2CPX3-F1
#
_cell.length_a   1.000
_cell.length_b   1.000
_cell.length_c   1.000
_cell.angle_alpha   90.00
_cell.angle_beta   90.00
_cell.angle_gamma   90.00
#
_symmetry.space_group_name_H-M   'P 1'
#
loop_
_entity.id
_entity.type
_entity.pdbx_description
1 polymer ?
#
loop_
_entity_poly.entity_id
_entity_poly.type
_entity_poly.pdbx_seq_one_letter_code
_entity_poly.pdbx_strand_id
1 'polypeptide(L)' 'MARTNIDIDEEACAEVMRRYQLRTKREAVNLALSMVAAEPMTVEEALQMQGAGWEGDLDEMRTHDVR' A
#
# COMPACT_ATOMS: atom_id res chain seq x y z
N MET A 1 18.66 -1.41 -10.34
CA MET A 1 17.94 -0.18 -10.77
C MET A 1 18.83 0.64 -11.68
N ALA A 2 18.27 1.17 -12.77
CA ALA A 2 18.97 2.13 -13.62
C ALA A 2 18.88 3.55 -13.01
N ARG A 3 19.88 4.39 -13.28
CA ARG A 3 19.85 5.79 -12.88
C ARG A 3 19.16 6.59 -13.98
N THR A 4 18.08 7.28 -13.63
CA THR A 4 17.30 8.13 -14.54
C THR A 4 17.26 9.54 -13.96
N ASN A 5 17.43 10.56 -14.81
CA ASN A 5 17.23 11.95 -14.41
C ASN A 5 15.84 12.38 -14.88
N ILE A 6 15.00 12.82 -13.94
CA ILE A 6 13.61 13.24 -14.19
C ILE A 6 13.31 14.45 -13.32
N ASP A 7 12.52 15.37 -13.84
CA ASP A 7 11.94 16.44 -13.03
C ASP A 7 10.75 15.89 -12.23
N ILE A 8 10.67 16.26 -10.96
CA ILE A 8 9.60 15.84 -10.05
C ILE A 8 9.07 17.04 -9.28
N ASP A 9 7.76 17.06 -9.05
CA ASP A 9 7.16 18.00 -8.12
C ASP A 9 7.65 17.68 -6.69
N GLU A 10 8.33 18.64 -6.07
CA GLU A 10 8.93 18.46 -4.75
C GLU A 10 7.90 18.38 -3.63
N GLU A 11 6.81 19.13 -3.74
CA GLU A 11 5.73 19.13 -2.74
C GLU A 11 4.98 17.80 -2.76
N ALA A 12 4.64 17.32 -3.96
CA ALA A 12 4.01 16.01 -4.13
C ALA A 12 4.92 14.88 -3.63
N CYS A 13 6.21 14.94 -3.93
CA CYS A 13 7.18 13.94 -3.46
C CYS A 13 7.31 13.96 -1.93
N ALA A 14 7.38 15.16 -1.32
CA ALA A 14 7.45 15.31 0.13
C ALA A 14 6.19 14.77 0.83
N GLU A 15 5.00 15.01 0.26
CA GLU A 15 3.74 14.50 0.81
C GLU A 15 3.68 12.96 0.77
N VAL A 16 4.12 12.33 -0.32
CA VAL A 16 4.23 10.86 -0.41
C VAL A 16 5.20 10.34 0.63
N MET A 17 6.38 10.96 0.76
CA MET A 17 7.37 10.56 1.75
C MET A 17 6.82 10.66 3.18
N ARG A 18 6.13 11.75 3.50
CA ARG A 18 5.51 11.95 4.82
C ARG A 18 4.41 10.92 5.10
N ARG A 19 3.52 10.69 4.14
CA ARG A 19 2.37 9.79 4.26
C ARG A 19 2.78 8.33 4.46
N TYR A 20 3.81 7.88 3.74
CA TYR A 20 4.29 6.50 3.76
C TYR A 20 5.60 6.33 4.56
N GLN A 21 6.02 7.35 5.31
CA GLN A 21 7.21 7.34 6.18
C GLN A 21 8.51 6.92 5.45
N LEU A 22 8.71 7.45 4.25
CA LEU A 22 9.85 7.12 3.40
C LEU A 22 11.00 8.10 3.64
N ARG A 23 12.24 7.59 3.58
CA ARG A 23 13.44 8.37 3.91
C ARG A 23 14.03 9.09 2.71
N THR A 24 13.71 8.63 1.49
CA THR A 24 14.28 9.19 0.25
C THR A 24 13.24 9.41 -0.85
N LYS A 25 13.47 10.42 -1.69
CA LYS A 25 12.66 10.68 -2.90
C LYS A 25 12.62 9.46 -3.83
N ARG A 26 13.70 8.67 -3.87
CA ARG A 26 13.77 7.41 -4.63
C ARG A 26 12.79 6.36 -4.12
N GLU A 27 12.71 6.17 -2.80
CA GLU A 27 11.73 5.25 -2.19
C GLU A 27 10.31 5.70 -2.53
N ALA A 28 10.02 7.01 -2.45
CA ALA A 28 8.71 7.56 -2.81
C ALA A 28 8.33 7.33 -4.27
N VAL A 29 9.23 7.61 -5.22
CA VAL A 29 8.97 7.40 -6.65
C VAL A 29 8.74 5.92 -6.94
N ASN A 30 9.57 5.02 -6.41
CA ASN A 30 9.41 3.59 -6.62
C ASN A 30 8.10 3.07 -6.03
N LEU A 31 7.73 3.50 -4.82
CA LEU A 31 6.46 3.11 -4.20
C LEU A 31 5.27 3.57 -5.04
N ALA A 32 5.28 4.84 -5.49
CA ALA A 32 4.21 5.38 -6.33
C ALA A 32 4.06 4.61 -7.65
N LEU A 33 5.19 4.27 -8.31
CA LEU A 33 5.17 3.45 -9.52
C LEU A 33 4.61 2.05 -9.25
N SER A 34 5.03 1.41 -8.14
CA SER A 34 4.51 0.10 -7.75
C SER A 34 3.01 0.13 -7.46
N MET A 35 2.50 1.18 -6.82
CA MET A 35 1.06 1.32 -6.54
C MET A 35 0.25 1.46 -7.83
N VAL A 36 0.74 2.22 -8.81
CA VAL A 36 0.03 2.41 -10.09
C VAL A 36 0.14 1.18 -10.99
N ALA A 37 1.26 0.47 -10.94
CA ALA A 37 1.47 -0.76 -11.69
C ALA A 37 0.83 -1.99 -11.03
N ALA A 38 0.34 -1.87 -9.79
CA ALA A 38 -0.31 -2.97 -9.10
C ALA A 38 -1.62 -3.32 -9.83
N GLU A 39 -1.67 -4.50 -10.42
CA GLU A 39 -2.93 -5.07 -10.89
C GLU A 39 -3.68 -5.64 -9.68
N PRO A 40 -4.96 -5.28 -9.49
CA PRO A 40 -5.76 -5.89 -8.45
C PRO A 40 -5.84 -7.39 -8.71
N MET A 41 -5.85 -8.18 -7.64
CA MET A 41 -6.09 -9.62 -7.74
C MET A 41 -7.38 -9.87 -8.51
N THR A 42 -7.35 -10.83 -9.41
CA THR A 42 -8.55 -11.34 -10.04
C THR A 42 -9.46 -11.96 -8.98
N VAL A 43 -10.76 -12.04 -9.29
CA VAL A 43 -11.73 -12.69 -8.40
C VAL A 43 -11.32 -14.14 -8.11
N GLU A 44 -10.78 -14.84 -9.11
CA GLU A 44 -10.31 -16.22 -8.96
C GLU A 44 -9.12 -16.32 -8.00
N GLU A 45 -8.11 -15.46 -8.13
CA GLU A 45 -6.96 -15.43 -7.22
C GLU A 45 -7.40 -15.08 -5.79
N ALA A 46 -8.36 -14.17 -5.62
CA ALA A 46 -8.88 -13.81 -4.31
C ALA A 46 -9.65 -14.99 -3.66
N LEU A 47 -10.41 -15.74 -4.47
CA LEU A 47 -11.12 -16.94 -4.01
C LEU A 47 -10.15 -18.08 -3.66
N GLN A 48 -9.01 -18.20 -4.34
CA GLN A 48 -7.98 -19.18 -3.99
C GLN A 48 -7.36 -18.94 -2.61
N MET A 49 -7.39 -17.70 -2.11
CA MET A 49 -6.98 -17.37 -0.73
C MET A 49 -8.04 -17.77 0.32
N GLN A 50 -9.22 -18.24 -0.08
CA GLN A 50 -10.24 -18.70 0.85
C GLN A 50 -9.69 -19.84 1.70
N GLY A 51 -9.74 -19.68 3.02
CA GLY A 51 -9.21 -20.66 3.96
C GLY A 51 -7.73 -20.50 4.30
N ALA A 52 -7.08 -19.40 3.87
CA ALA A 52 -5.71 -19.04 4.30
C ALA A 52 -5.55 -18.82 5.82
N GLY A 53 -6.63 -18.99 6.59
CA GLY A 53 -6.66 -18.76 8.03
C GLY A 53 -6.84 -17.28 8.35
N TRP A 54 -7.47 -17.01 9.49
CA TRP A 54 -7.57 -15.68 10.06
C TRP A 54 -7.39 -15.80 11.57
N GLU A 55 -6.38 -15.12 12.11
CA GLU A 55 -5.94 -15.27 13.50
C GLU A 55 -6.59 -14.26 14.47
N GLY A 56 -7.47 -13.38 13.98
CA GLY A 56 -8.14 -12.42 14.84
C GLY A 56 -9.26 -13.07 15.69
N ASP A 57 -9.77 -12.29 16.63
CA ASP A 57 -10.99 -12.63 17.38
C ASP A 57 -12.18 -11.86 16.79
N LEU A 58 -13.16 -12.60 16.24
CA LEU A 58 -14.36 -12.01 15.64
C LEU A 58 -15.26 -11.34 16.68
N ASP A 59 -15.27 -11.87 17.90
CA ASP A 59 -16.11 -11.36 18.97
C ASP A 59 -15.52 -10.05 19.50
N GLU A 60 -14.19 -9.96 19.65
CA GLU A 60 -13.50 -8.71 20.00
C GLU A 60 -13.82 -7.59 18.99
N MET A 61 -13.71 -7.87 17.69
CA MET A 61 -13.99 -6.87 16.64
C MET A 61 -15.45 -6.39 16.62
N ARG A 62 -16.38 -7.26 17.02
CA ARG A 62 -17.82 -6.95 17.05
C ARG A 62 -18.25 -6.22 18.33
N THR A 63 -17.44 -6.28 19.39
CA THR A 63 -17.75 -5.63 20.67
C THR A 63 -17.54 -4.12 20.71
N HIS A 64 -17.18 -3.48 19.59
CA HIS A 64 -17.32 -2.03 19.42
C HIS A 64 -18.80 -1.66 19.24
N ASP A 65 -19.54 -1.76 20.34
CA ASP A 65 -20.89 -1.24 20.45
C ASP A 65 -20.83 0.30 20.50
N VAL A 66 -21.68 0.91 19.69
CA VAL A 66 -21.77 2.36 19.49
C VAL A 66 -22.20 3.00 20.80
N ARG A 67 -21.38 3.90 21.35
CA ARG A 67 -21.80 4.86 22.36
C ARG A 67 -21.50 6.28 21.92
#